data_AF-A0A966X0N2-F1
#
_entry.id   AF-A0A966X0N2-F1
#
_cell.length_a   1.000
_cell.length_b   1.000
_cell.length_c   1.000
_cell.angle_alpha   90.00
_cell.angle_beta   90.00
_cell.angle_gamma   90.00
#
_symmetry.space_group_name_H-M   'P 1'
#
loop_
_entity.id
_entity.type
_entity.pdbx_description
1 polymer ?
#
loop_
_entity_poly.entity_id
_entity_poly.type
_entity_poly.pdbx_seq_one_letter_code
_entity_poly.pdbx_strand_id
1 'polypeptide(L)'
;MGCWTIAQAESQSPIIVESLDAEIPVVTETPQEQILEEAASKPRSGSEIQYQMQILQEEVMTLRGLVEQLSYEIQRHKGIQDDRYLELDRRLQNLGTAPAAASADQTIDNEPAVDGEIAAQDQSEQSLYDVGLASIKARQFEDAIDQLKRLIEQYPDGEFTANAYYWIGEVHAAMPQPDYEQARQALVQVIDGFPGNNKVPDASFKLGKVYHLMGDCSRAKAFLQQVATSYASKSAGQLAERYLANQIDC
;
A
#
# COMPACT_ATOMS: atom_id res chain seq x y z
N MET A 1 32.77 35.99 46.12
CA MET A 1 31.97 37.00 45.41
C MET A 1 31.83 36.55 43.97
N GLY A 2 30.60 36.33 43.52
CA GLY A 2 30.29 35.79 42.20
C GLY A 2 28.88 35.23 42.19
N CYS A 3 27.89 36.11 42.38
CA CYS A 3 26.49 35.79 42.21
C CYS A 3 26.23 35.36 40.77
N TRP A 4 25.65 34.18 40.56
CA TRP A 4 24.93 33.87 39.33
C TRP A 4 23.45 33.81 39.67
N THR A 5 22.75 34.83 39.22
CA THR A 5 21.31 35.02 39.32
C THR A 5 20.61 34.00 38.44
N ILE A 6 19.76 33.16 39.04
CA ILE A 6 18.81 32.31 38.32
C ILE A 6 17.71 33.25 37.79
N ALA A 7 17.64 33.42 36.46
CA ALA A 7 16.50 34.08 35.82
C ALA A 7 15.31 33.12 35.83
N GLN A 8 14.22 33.58 36.42
CA GLN A 8 12.98 32.86 36.61
C GLN A 8 12.01 33.23 35.47
N ALA A 9 11.29 32.20 35.00
CA ALA A 9 10.00 32.24 34.32
C ALA A 9 9.90 32.92 32.94
N GLU A 10 9.54 32.12 31.94
CA GLU A 10 8.31 32.36 31.20
C GLU A 10 7.71 30.99 30.83
N SER A 11 6.68 30.61 31.59
CA SER A 11 5.77 29.53 31.24
C SER A 11 5.10 29.90 29.93
N GLN A 12 5.49 29.26 28.83
CA GLN A 12 4.66 29.26 27.64
C GLN A 12 3.32 28.62 28.01
N SER A 13 2.30 29.48 28.00
CA SER A 13 0.90 29.17 28.20
C SER A 13 0.48 28.00 27.30
N PRO A 14 -0.44 27.13 27.77
CA PRO A 14 -0.96 26.07 26.93
C PRO A 14 -1.65 26.71 25.71
N ILE A 15 -1.38 26.16 24.53
CA ILE A 15 -2.15 26.44 23.32
C ILE A 15 -3.59 25.99 23.63
N ILE A 16 -4.47 26.96 23.85
CA ILE A 16 -5.91 26.71 23.89
C ILE A 16 -6.27 26.29 22.47
N VAL A 17 -6.52 24.99 22.28
CA VAL A 17 -7.28 24.55 21.10
C VAL A 17 -8.70 25.00 21.37
N GLU A 18 -9.03 26.18 20.85
CA GLU A 18 -10.40 26.63 20.76
C GLU A 18 -11.13 25.58 19.92
N SER A 19 -11.98 24.78 20.57
CA SER A 19 -12.92 23.92 19.88
C SER A 19 -13.79 24.85 19.04
N LEU A 20 -13.53 24.86 17.74
CA LEU A 20 -14.57 25.19 16.79
C LEU A 20 -15.60 24.06 16.89
N ASP A 21 -16.43 24.15 17.91
CA ASP A 21 -17.75 23.56 17.93
C ASP A 21 -18.49 24.23 16.77
N ALA A 22 -18.32 23.65 15.58
CA ALA A 22 -19.20 23.91 14.47
C ALA A 22 -20.57 23.39 14.89
N GLU A 23 -21.34 24.25 15.56
CA GLU A 23 -22.78 24.11 15.65
C GLU A 23 -23.30 24.10 14.22
N ILE A 24 -23.44 22.89 13.68
CA ILE A 24 -24.26 22.66 12.50
C ILE A 24 -25.65 23.14 12.93
N PRO A 25 -26.23 24.18 12.30
CA PRO A 25 -27.59 24.56 12.62
C PRO A 25 -28.46 23.37 12.21
N VAL A 26 -28.91 22.60 13.21
CA VAL A 26 -29.99 21.66 13.03
C VAL A 26 -31.19 22.52 12.73
N VAL A 27 -31.57 22.58 11.46
CA VAL A 27 -32.83 23.16 11.01
C VAL A 27 -33.95 22.24 11.52
N THR A 28 -34.24 22.31 12.81
CA THR A 28 -35.48 21.81 13.39
C THR A 28 -36.53 22.89 13.21
N GLU A 29 -37.10 22.97 12.02
CA GLU A 29 -38.47 23.41 11.82
C GLU A 29 -38.87 22.96 10.43
N THR A 30 -39.54 21.82 10.38
CA THR A 30 -40.27 21.30 9.22
C THR A 30 -41.42 22.25 8.87
N PRO A 31 -41.44 22.89 7.69
CA PRO A 31 -42.66 23.42 7.11
C PRO A 31 -43.27 22.31 6.23
N GLN A 32 -43.51 21.12 6.81
CA GLN A 32 -44.11 20.00 6.06
C GLN A 32 -45.63 19.92 6.18
N GLU A 33 -46.29 20.80 6.95
CA GLU A 33 -47.75 20.77 7.11
C GLU A 33 -48.53 21.77 6.25
N GLN A 34 -47.89 22.59 5.40
CA GLN A 34 -48.62 23.54 4.53
C GLN A 34 -48.65 23.16 3.04
N ILE A 35 -48.06 22.04 2.62
CA ILE A 35 -47.97 21.68 1.19
C ILE A 35 -49.00 20.58 0.79
N LEU A 36 -49.73 20.01 1.74
CA LEU A 36 -50.63 18.87 1.45
C LEU A 36 -51.93 19.24 0.71
N GLU A 37 -52.25 20.52 0.52
CA GLU A 37 -53.54 20.92 -0.05
C GLU A 37 -53.49 21.46 -1.50
N GLU A 38 -52.29 21.68 -2.06
CA GLU A 38 -52.12 22.15 -3.45
C GLU A 38 -51.63 21.06 -4.42
N ALA A 39 -51.80 19.79 -4.06
CA ALA A 39 -51.44 18.65 -4.93
C ALA A 39 -52.63 18.05 -5.70
N ALA A 40 -53.85 18.59 -5.54
CA ALA A 40 -55.07 17.92 -5.99
C ALA A 40 -55.67 18.39 -7.33
N SER A 41 -55.10 19.39 -8.02
CA SER A 41 -55.68 19.80 -9.31
C SER A 41 -54.71 20.46 -10.27
N LYS A 42 -53.98 19.65 -11.05
CA LYS A 42 -53.59 19.98 -12.43
C LYS A 42 -53.10 18.72 -13.16
N PRO A 43 -53.52 18.46 -14.40
CA PRO A 43 -52.90 17.44 -15.21
C PRO A 43 -51.44 17.86 -15.43
N ARG A 44 -50.48 17.09 -14.93
CA ARG A 44 -49.07 17.27 -15.31
C ARG A 44 -48.99 17.17 -16.83
N SER A 45 -48.61 18.27 -17.47
CA SER A 45 -48.53 18.37 -18.92
C SER A 45 -47.49 17.38 -19.44
N GLY A 46 -47.74 16.71 -20.56
CA GLY A 46 -46.75 15.83 -21.20
C GLY A 46 -45.41 16.53 -21.47
N SER A 47 -45.43 17.86 -21.63
CA SER A 47 -44.24 18.70 -21.77
C SER A 47 -43.38 18.77 -20.52
N GLU A 48 -43.96 18.67 -19.32
CA GLU A 48 -43.25 18.74 -18.05
C GLU A 48 -42.49 17.45 -17.75
N ILE A 49 -43.09 16.30 -18.12
CA ILE A 49 -42.44 14.99 -18.07
C ILE A 49 -41.32 14.90 -19.12
N GLN A 50 -41.53 15.44 -20.32
CA GLN A 50 -40.48 15.51 -21.35
C GLN A 50 -39.31 16.40 -20.93
N TYR A 51 -39.58 17.51 -20.25
CA TYR A 51 -38.54 18.38 -19.70
C TYR A 51 -37.74 17.68 -18.57
N GLN A 52 -38.42 17.00 -17.65
CA GLN A 52 -37.74 16.20 -16.62
C GLN A 52 -36.89 15.07 -17.21
N MET A 53 -37.39 14.38 -18.25
CA MET A 53 -36.62 13.34 -18.94
C MET A 53 -35.35 13.92 -19.57
N GLN A 54 -35.44 15.13 -20.12
CA GLN A 54 -34.29 15.81 -20.73
C GLN A 54 -33.24 16.21 -19.67
N ILE A 55 -33.68 16.73 -18.51
CA ILE A 55 -32.79 17.00 -17.37
C ILE A 55 -32.12 15.72 -16.88
N LEU A 56 -32.87 14.64 -16.71
CA LEU A 56 -32.33 13.36 -16.25
C LEU A 56 -31.31 12.79 -17.23
N GLN A 57 -31.54 12.93 -18.54
CA GLN A 57 -30.57 12.51 -19.55
C GLN A 57 -29.28 13.33 -19.48
N GLU A 58 -29.40 14.65 -19.27
CA GLU A 58 -28.24 15.52 -19.06
C GLU A 58 -27.47 15.14 -17.80
N GLU A 59 -28.17 14.90 -16.69
CA GLU A 59 -27.56 14.48 -15.43
C GLU A 59 -26.89 13.10 -15.52
N VAL A 60 -27.47 12.14 -16.25
CA VAL A 60 -26.82 10.85 -16.52
C VAL A 60 -25.54 11.03 -17.34
N MET A 61 -25.52 11.96 -18.30
CA MET A 61 -24.30 12.27 -19.07
C MET A 61 -23.22 12.91 -18.19
N THR A 62 -23.58 13.86 -17.30
CA THR A 62 -22.61 14.48 -16.39
C THR A 62 -22.07 13.47 -15.37
N LEU A 63 -22.94 12.65 -14.78
CA LEU A 63 -22.55 11.60 -13.85
C LEU A 63 -21.63 10.57 -14.50
N ARG A 64 -21.90 10.17 -15.75
CA ARG A 64 -21.01 9.27 -16.49
C ARG A 64 -19.63 9.91 -16.73
N GLY A 65 -19.59 11.18 -17.12
CA GLY A 65 -18.33 11.91 -17.28
C GLY A 65 -17.54 11.98 -15.97
N LEU A 66 -18.23 12.21 -14.84
CA LEU A 66 -17.61 12.21 -13.52
C LEU A 66 -17.07 10.83 -13.13
N VAL A 67 -17.82 9.76 -13.41
CA VAL A 67 -17.37 8.37 -13.17
C VAL A 67 -16.12 8.05 -14.00
N GLU A 68 -16.10 8.46 -15.27
CA GLU A 68 -14.93 8.27 -16.13
C GLU A 68 -13.71 9.04 -15.57
N GLN A 69 -13.89 10.30 -15.16
CA GLN A 69 -12.83 11.09 -14.53
C GLN A 69 -12.32 10.45 -13.23
N LEU A 70 -13.22 10.03 -12.34
CA LEU A 70 -12.85 9.38 -11.07
C LEU A 70 -12.13 8.06 -11.31
N SER A 71 -12.56 7.28 -12.29
CA SER A 71 -11.91 6.02 -12.64
C SER A 71 -10.46 6.25 -13.10
N TYR A 72 -10.22 7.30 -13.88
CA TYR A 72 -8.89 7.69 -14.34
C TYR A 72 -8.02 8.19 -13.18
N GLU A 73 -8.56 9.04 -12.30
CA GLU A 73 -7.85 9.51 -11.11
C GLU A 73 -7.45 8.35 -10.20
N ILE A 74 -8.35 7.40 -9.95
CA ILE A 74 -8.07 6.20 -9.16
C ILE A 74 -6.96 5.37 -9.80
N GLN A 75 -7.02 5.12 -11.10
CA GLN A 75 -5.99 4.36 -11.81
C GLN A 75 -4.64 5.06 -11.75
N ARG A 76 -4.61 6.38 -11.93
CA ARG A 76 -3.40 7.19 -11.82
C ARG A 76 -2.81 7.15 -10.41
N HIS A 77 -3.64 7.36 -9.39
CA HIS A 77 -3.19 7.32 -8.01
C HIS A 77 -2.66 5.95 -7.60
N LYS A 78 -3.31 4.87 -8.04
CA LYS A 78 -2.85 3.51 -7.80
C LYS A 78 -1.48 3.24 -8.42
N GLY A 79 -1.27 3.63 -9.68
CA GLY A 79 0.05 3.51 -10.33
C GLY A 79 1.16 4.25 -9.57
N ILE A 80 0.87 5.49 -9.14
CA ILE A 80 1.82 6.28 -8.33
C ILE A 80 2.15 5.60 -7.00
N GLN A 81 1.16 4.95 -6.36
CA GLN A 81 1.37 4.21 -5.13
C GLN A 81 2.29 3.00 -5.35
N ASP A 82 2.06 2.22 -6.40
CA ASP A 82 2.85 1.04 -6.73
C ASP A 82 4.32 1.42 -7.04
N ASP A 83 4.53 2.47 -7.84
CA ASP A 83 5.87 2.99 -8.15
C ASP A 83 6.62 3.47 -6.89
N ARG A 84 5.91 4.20 -6.02
CA ARG A 84 6.48 4.69 -4.77
C ARG A 84 6.79 3.53 -3.82
N TYR A 85 6.01 2.47 -3.85
CA TYR A 85 6.24 1.29 -3.02
C TYR A 85 7.54 0.58 -3.42
N LEU A 86 7.76 0.40 -4.73
CA LEU A 86 9.01 -0.15 -5.27
C LEU A 86 10.23 0.75 -4.97
N GLU A 87 10.09 2.07 -5.06
CA GLU A 87 11.18 3.00 -4.71
C GLU A 87 11.46 3.04 -3.22
N LEU A 88 10.42 3.00 -2.38
CA LEU A 88 10.57 2.98 -0.93
C LEU A 88 11.32 1.73 -0.49
N ASP A 89 11.03 0.60 -1.12
CA ASP A 89 11.73 -0.64 -0.89
C ASP A 89 13.24 -0.54 -1.20
N ARG A 90 13.60 -0.05 -2.40
CA ARG A 90 15.00 0.23 -2.78
C ARG A 90 15.69 1.17 -1.79
N ARG A 91 15.00 2.22 -1.35
CA ARG A 91 15.55 3.20 -0.40
C ARG A 91 15.69 2.63 1.02
N LEU A 92 14.73 1.84 1.49
CA LEU A 92 14.78 1.20 2.81
C LEU A 92 15.96 0.24 2.90
N GLN A 93 16.28 -0.48 1.83
CA GLN A 93 17.47 -1.32 1.76
C GLN A 93 18.75 -0.48 1.77
N ASN A 94 18.81 0.60 0.98
CA ASN A 94 19.96 1.52 1.02
C ASN A 94 20.20 2.18 2.38
N LEU A 95 19.16 2.30 3.22
CA LEU A 95 19.29 2.78 4.60
C LEU A 95 19.77 1.68 5.57
N GLY A 96 19.49 0.41 5.25
CA GLY A 96 20.02 -0.75 5.97
C GLY A 96 21.50 -1.02 5.66
N THR A 97 21.98 -0.59 4.50
CA THR A 97 23.37 -0.75 4.04
C THR A 97 24.27 0.46 4.32
N ALA A 98 23.80 1.49 5.04
CA ALA A 98 24.62 2.65 5.38
C ALA A 98 25.86 2.21 6.18
N PRO A 99 27.09 2.29 5.63
CA PRO A 99 28.28 2.02 6.41
C PRO A 99 28.47 3.19 7.37
N ALA A 100 28.51 2.89 8.67
CA ALA A 100 29.06 3.82 9.63
C ALA A 100 30.56 4.00 9.34
N ALA A 101 30.90 5.11 8.67
CA ALA A 101 32.23 5.73 8.52
C ALA A 101 33.37 4.88 7.91
N ALA A 102 33.96 5.36 6.82
CA ALA A 102 35.35 5.84 6.81
C ALA A 102 35.81 6.16 5.38
N SER A 103 36.42 7.33 5.23
CA SER A 103 37.38 7.60 4.15
C SER A 103 38.48 6.55 4.18
N ALA A 104 38.62 5.77 3.12
CA ALA A 104 39.81 4.96 2.88
C ALA A 104 40.05 4.84 1.37
N ASP A 105 41.07 5.58 0.96
CA ASP A 105 41.91 5.40 -0.22
C ASP A 105 42.02 3.91 -0.62
N GLN A 106 41.64 3.58 -1.86
CA GLN A 106 41.84 2.25 -2.43
C GLN A 106 42.88 2.34 -3.54
N THR A 107 44.11 2.08 -3.15
CA THR A 107 45.16 1.55 -4.00
C THR A 107 44.73 0.18 -4.52
N ILE A 108 44.85 0.00 -5.83
CA ILE A 108 44.56 -1.24 -6.55
C ILE A 108 45.76 -2.17 -6.35
N ASP A 109 45.56 -3.25 -5.60
CA ASP A 109 46.42 -4.43 -5.67
C ASP A 109 45.52 -5.67 -5.79
N ASN A 110 45.60 -6.29 -6.97
CA ASN A 110 44.87 -7.49 -7.36
C ASN A 110 45.89 -8.62 -7.48
N GLU A 111 45.79 -9.69 -6.68
CA GLU A 111 46.44 -10.96 -7.00
C GLU A 111 45.60 -12.15 -6.47
N PRO A 112 45.48 -13.26 -7.24
CA PRO A 112 44.31 -14.14 -7.23
C PRO A 112 44.55 -15.47 -6.48
N ALA A 113 43.45 -16.15 -6.14
CA ALA A 113 43.50 -17.56 -5.71
C ALA A 113 42.26 -18.35 -6.17
N VAL A 114 42.47 -19.14 -7.24
CA VAL A 114 42.05 -20.54 -7.51
C VAL A 114 40.63 -21.01 -7.14
N ASP A 115 39.76 -21.26 -8.12
CA ASP A 115 39.47 -22.55 -8.80
C ASP A 115 38.13 -23.11 -8.26
N GLY A 116 37.04 -23.38 -8.97
CA GLY A 116 36.60 -23.29 -10.37
C GLY A 116 35.28 -24.08 -10.44
N GLU A 117 34.26 -23.58 -11.16
CA GLU A 117 33.34 -24.35 -12.04
C GLU A 117 32.23 -23.41 -12.60
N ILE A 118 32.23 -23.23 -13.93
CA ILE A 118 31.22 -22.65 -14.84
C ILE A 118 30.89 -21.15 -14.71
N ALA A 119 31.33 -20.40 -15.72
CA ALA A 119 30.84 -19.08 -16.09
C ALA A 119 29.34 -19.11 -16.45
N ALA A 120 28.47 -19.04 -15.44
CA ALA A 120 27.31 -18.17 -15.53
C ALA A 120 27.83 -16.73 -15.36
N GLN A 121 27.30 -15.77 -16.11
CA GLN A 121 27.49 -14.37 -15.72
C GLN A 121 26.98 -14.28 -14.28
N ASP A 122 27.90 -14.15 -13.33
CA ASP A 122 27.58 -14.09 -11.90
C ASP A 122 26.91 -12.73 -11.66
N GLN A 123 25.62 -12.69 -11.98
CA GLN A 123 24.80 -11.52 -11.76
C GLN A 123 24.73 -11.36 -10.25
N SER A 124 25.16 -10.21 -9.76
CA SER A 124 25.06 -9.92 -8.33
C SER A 124 23.62 -10.07 -7.87
N GLU A 125 23.43 -10.44 -6.61
CA GLU A 125 22.11 -10.55 -5.98
C GLU A 125 21.26 -9.30 -6.26
N GLN A 126 21.86 -8.12 -6.09
CA GLN A 126 21.23 -6.83 -6.37
C GLN A 126 20.83 -6.66 -7.85
N SER A 127 21.65 -7.13 -8.79
CA SER A 127 21.33 -7.07 -10.22
C SER A 127 20.12 -7.95 -10.54
N LEU A 128 20.07 -9.18 -10.05
CA LEU A 128 18.91 -10.06 -10.24
C LEU A 128 17.64 -9.44 -9.64
N TYR A 129 17.78 -8.81 -8.48
CA TYR A 129 16.68 -8.12 -7.82
C TYR A 129 16.16 -6.95 -8.65
N ASP A 130 17.06 -6.05 -9.09
CA ASP A 130 16.73 -4.87 -9.87
C ASP A 130 16.07 -5.24 -11.21
N VAL A 131 16.56 -6.29 -11.89
CA VAL A 131 15.94 -6.80 -13.12
C VAL A 131 14.55 -7.36 -12.83
N GLY A 132 14.39 -8.14 -11.75
CA GLY A 132 13.08 -8.64 -11.32
C GLY A 132 12.08 -7.51 -11.08
N LEU A 133 12.47 -6.47 -10.35
CA LEU A 133 11.61 -5.29 -10.12
C LEU A 133 11.29 -4.53 -11.41
N ALA A 134 12.24 -4.42 -12.34
CA ALA A 134 12.00 -3.81 -13.64
C ALA A 134 10.94 -4.59 -14.44
N SER A 135 11.00 -5.93 -14.42
CA SER A 135 10.00 -6.78 -15.05
C SER A 135 8.62 -6.64 -14.40
N ILE A 136 8.53 -6.48 -13.08
CA ILE A 136 7.26 -6.18 -12.39
C ILE A 136 6.66 -4.87 -12.89
N LYS A 137 7.48 -3.80 -12.98
CA LYS A 137 7.04 -2.49 -13.51
C LYS A 137 6.56 -2.60 -14.96
N ALA A 138 7.22 -3.43 -15.76
CA ALA A 138 6.85 -3.71 -17.14
C ALA A 138 5.64 -4.66 -17.27
N ARG A 139 5.07 -5.16 -16.16
CA ARG A 139 4.01 -6.18 -16.11
C ARG A 139 4.39 -7.50 -16.78
N GLN A 140 5.68 -7.80 -16.86
CA GLN A 140 6.24 -9.07 -17.31
C GLN A 140 6.34 -9.99 -16.09
N PHE A 141 5.20 -10.54 -15.67
CA PHE A 141 5.09 -11.24 -14.39
C PHE A 141 5.87 -12.56 -14.36
N GLU A 142 5.81 -13.32 -15.45
CA GLU A 142 6.54 -14.57 -15.62
C GLU A 142 8.06 -14.32 -15.58
N ASP A 143 8.55 -13.35 -16.36
CA ASP A 143 9.96 -12.96 -16.35
C ASP A 143 10.40 -12.49 -14.96
N ALA A 144 9.58 -11.68 -14.28
CA ALA A 144 9.88 -11.23 -12.92
C ALA A 144 10.04 -12.40 -11.95
N ILE A 145 9.12 -13.37 -11.98
CA ILE A 145 9.20 -14.57 -11.13
C ILE A 145 10.48 -15.36 -11.44
N ASP A 146 10.83 -15.53 -12.71
CA ASP A 146 12.03 -16.28 -13.10
C ASP A 146 13.32 -15.61 -12.59
N GLN A 147 13.44 -14.28 -12.67
CA GLN A 147 14.61 -13.56 -12.14
C GLN A 147 14.69 -13.64 -10.61
N LEU A 148 13.56 -13.48 -9.93
CA LEU A 148 13.50 -13.55 -8.46
C LEU A 148 13.75 -14.97 -7.95
N LYS A 149 13.33 -16.01 -8.68
CA LYS A 149 13.68 -17.41 -8.36
C LYS A 149 15.17 -17.67 -8.52
N ARG A 150 15.80 -17.17 -9.60
CA ARG A 150 17.25 -17.27 -9.77
C ARG A 150 18.01 -16.57 -8.65
N LEU A 151 17.53 -15.42 -8.18
CA LEU A 151 18.08 -14.74 -7.01
C LEU A 151 18.06 -15.66 -5.80
N ILE A 152 16.91 -16.26 -5.49
CA ILE A 152 16.75 -17.16 -4.33
C ILE A 152 17.63 -18.40 -4.46
N GLU A 153 17.77 -18.97 -5.65
CA GLU A 153 18.59 -20.15 -5.91
C GLU A 153 20.09 -19.87 -5.75
N GLN A 154 20.56 -18.69 -6.21
CA GLN A 154 21.97 -18.30 -6.14
C GLN A 154 22.36 -17.71 -4.78
N TYR A 155 21.42 -17.02 -4.14
CA TYR A 155 21.61 -16.30 -2.88
C TYR A 155 20.47 -16.68 -1.89
N PRO A 156 20.47 -17.90 -1.32
CA PRO A 156 19.38 -18.36 -0.44
C PRO A 156 19.34 -17.66 0.92
N ASP A 157 20.46 -17.11 1.38
CA ASP A 157 20.59 -16.34 2.63
C ASP A 157 21.00 -14.87 2.38
N GLY A 158 20.79 -14.41 1.14
CA GLY A 158 21.16 -13.08 0.70
C GLY A 158 20.28 -11.97 1.27
N GLU A 159 20.72 -10.73 1.09
CA GLU A 159 20.04 -9.56 1.64
C GLU A 159 18.65 -9.35 1.00
N PHE A 160 18.52 -9.73 -0.26
CA PHE A 160 17.34 -9.56 -1.08
C PHE A 160 16.44 -10.80 -1.12
N THR A 161 16.85 -11.96 -0.59
CA THR A 161 16.06 -13.21 -0.67
C THR A 161 14.66 -13.07 -0.08
N ALA A 162 14.55 -12.50 1.13
CA ALA A 162 13.25 -12.26 1.77
C ALA A 162 12.38 -11.30 0.93
N ASN A 163 13.01 -10.29 0.30
CA ASN A 163 12.31 -9.37 -0.58
C ASN A 163 11.87 -10.07 -1.88
N ALA A 164 12.69 -10.96 -2.43
CA ALA A 164 12.36 -11.74 -3.63
C ALA A 164 11.15 -12.64 -3.39
N TYR A 165 11.09 -13.34 -2.25
CA TYR A 165 9.90 -14.09 -1.85
C TYR A 165 8.67 -13.18 -1.70
N TYR A 166 8.83 -12.01 -1.08
CA TYR A 166 7.75 -11.03 -0.96
C TYR A 166 7.19 -10.62 -2.34
N TRP A 167 8.07 -10.28 -3.29
CA TRP A 167 7.67 -9.87 -4.63
C TRP A 167 7.08 -11.01 -5.46
N ILE A 168 7.61 -12.22 -5.36
CA ILE A 168 6.99 -13.41 -5.98
C ILE A 168 5.55 -13.56 -5.48
N GLY A 169 5.32 -13.37 -4.17
CA GLY A 169 4.00 -13.40 -3.57
C GLY A 169 3.05 -12.35 -4.17
N GLU A 170 3.50 -11.10 -4.24
CA GLU A 170 2.74 -9.99 -4.84
C GLU A 170 2.42 -10.24 -6.31
N VAL A 171 3.41 -10.71 -7.08
CA VAL A 171 3.27 -10.95 -8.52
C VAL A 171 2.24 -12.04 -8.77
N HIS A 172 2.34 -13.20 -8.09
CA HIS A 172 1.36 -14.27 -8.23
C HIS A 172 -0.07 -13.83 -7.90
N ALA A 173 -0.25 -12.94 -6.91
CA ALA A 173 -1.55 -12.38 -6.57
C ALA A 173 -2.07 -11.33 -7.57
N ALA A 174 -1.20 -10.74 -8.40
CA ALA A 174 -1.51 -9.66 -9.33
C ALA A 174 -1.63 -10.09 -10.81
N MET A 175 -1.28 -11.33 -11.13
CA MET A 175 -1.39 -11.89 -12.49
C MET A 175 -2.83 -11.83 -13.03
N PRO A 176 -3.04 -11.84 -14.37
CA PRO A 176 -4.38 -11.89 -14.96
C PRO A 176 -5.20 -13.11 -14.52
N GLN A 177 -4.52 -14.22 -14.24
CA GLN A 177 -5.06 -15.40 -13.59
C GLN A 177 -4.25 -15.62 -12.29
N PRO A 178 -4.69 -15.03 -11.16
CA PRO A 178 -3.93 -15.08 -9.92
C PRO A 178 -3.77 -16.50 -9.39
N ASP A 179 -2.54 -16.84 -8.99
CA ASP A 179 -2.25 -18.06 -8.24
C ASP A 179 -2.09 -17.70 -6.76
N TYR A 180 -3.22 -17.64 -6.05
CA TYR A 180 -3.21 -17.25 -4.63
C TYR A 180 -2.51 -18.27 -3.73
N GLU A 181 -2.42 -19.54 -4.13
CA GLU A 181 -1.73 -20.55 -3.34
C GLU A 181 -0.21 -20.38 -3.44
N GLN A 182 0.32 -20.12 -4.63
CA GLN A 182 1.73 -19.73 -4.80
C GLN A 182 2.03 -18.41 -4.08
N ALA A 183 1.13 -17.43 -4.18
CA ALA A 183 1.26 -16.16 -3.47
C ALA A 183 1.36 -16.38 -1.94
N ARG A 184 0.47 -17.22 -1.40
CA ARG A 184 0.45 -17.60 0.02
C ARG A 184 1.76 -18.26 0.43
N GLN A 185 2.23 -19.24 -0.33
CA GLN A 185 3.47 -19.98 -0.02
C GLN A 185 4.69 -19.04 0.01
N ALA A 186 4.83 -18.16 -0.97
CA ALA A 186 5.94 -17.21 -1.03
C ALA A 186 5.91 -16.22 0.15
N LEU A 187 4.74 -15.68 0.53
CA LEU A 187 4.61 -14.77 1.66
C LEU A 187 4.85 -15.45 3.01
N VAL A 188 4.40 -16.71 3.17
CA VAL A 188 4.73 -17.53 4.35
C VAL A 188 6.23 -17.71 4.47
N GLN A 189 6.93 -17.94 3.37
CA GLN A 189 8.39 -18.09 3.39
C GLN A 189 9.11 -16.83 3.91
N VAL A 190 8.59 -15.63 3.65
CA VAL A 190 9.12 -14.39 4.25
C VAL A 190 8.96 -14.40 5.77
N ILE A 191 7.77 -14.76 6.25
CA ILE A 191 7.41 -14.68 7.67
C ILE A 191 8.14 -15.74 8.49
N ASP A 192 8.15 -16.98 8.00
CA ASP A 192 8.68 -18.13 8.73
C ASP A 192 10.18 -18.32 8.49
N GLY A 193 10.64 -18.04 7.26
CA GLY A 193 12.06 -18.19 6.88
C GLY A 193 12.93 -17.00 7.30
N PHE A 194 12.35 -15.80 7.40
CA PHE A 194 13.11 -14.57 7.68
C PHE A 194 12.47 -13.71 8.79
N PRO A 195 12.21 -14.24 10.00
CA PRO A 195 11.38 -13.60 11.03
C PRO A 195 11.88 -12.23 11.53
N GLY A 196 13.17 -11.91 11.35
CA GLY A 196 13.75 -10.61 11.69
C GLY A 196 13.80 -9.60 10.55
N ASN A 197 13.40 -9.98 9.34
CA ASN A 197 13.53 -9.13 8.16
C ASN A 197 12.49 -7.98 8.18
N ASN A 198 12.88 -6.83 7.63
CA ASN A 198 12.03 -5.64 7.61
C ASN A 198 10.76 -5.80 6.76
N LYS A 199 10.68 -6.84 5.90
CA LYS A 199 9.49 -7.19 5.11
C LYS A 199 8.47 -8.06 5.80
N VAL A 200 8.80 -8.65 6.95
CA VAL A 200 7.85 -9.50 7.68
C VAL A 200 6.50 -8.80 7.97
N PRO A 201 6.47 -7.52 8.43
CA PRO A 201 5.19 -6.84 8.66
C PRO A 201 4.37 -6.70 7.37
N ASP A 202 5.01 -6.26 6.29
CA ASP A 202 4.34 -6.06 5.00
C ASP A 202 3.87 -7.40 4.40
N ALA A 203 4.71 -8.44 4.45
CA ALA A 203 4.37 -9.79 4.01
C ALA A 203 3.18 -10.34 4.81
N SER A 204 3.12 -10.10 6.11
CA SER A 204 2.00 -10.50 6.96
C SER A 204 0.70 -9.81 6.55
N PHE A 205 0.74 -8.50 6.29
CA PHE A 205 -0.44 -7.81 5.76
C PHE A 205 -0.88 -8.38 4.40
N LYS A 206 0.05 -8.60 3.46
CA LYS A 206 -0.26 -9.17 2.15
C LYS A 206 -0.81 -10.59 2.25
N LEU A 207 -0.29 -11.43 3.15
CA LEU A 207 -0.78 -12.78 3.38
C LEU A 207 -2.22 -12.78 3.88
N GLY A 208 -2.56 -11.86 4.79
CA GLY A 208 -3.94 -11.64 5.23
C GLY A 208 -4.89 -11.30 4.08
N LYS A 209 -4.45 -10.42 3.17
CA LYS A 209 -5.21 -10.11 1.95
C LYS A 209 -5.34 -11.32 1.02
N VAL A 210 -4.28 -12.11 0.84
CA VAL A 210 -4.31 -13.32 0.02
C VAL A 210 -5.34 -14.31 0.56
N TYR A 211 -5.41 -14.53 1.89
CA TYR A 211 -6.48 -15.36 2.47
C TYR A 211 -7.88 -14.85 2.14
N HIS A 212 -8.08 -13.54 2.15
CA HIS A 212 -9.37 -12.96 1.78
C HIS A 212 -9.69 -13.21 0.30
N LEU A 213 -8.70 -13.01 -0.60
CA LEU A 213 -8.85 -13.24 -2.04
C LEU A 213 -9.07 -14.72 -2.39
N MET A 214 -8.59 -15.65 -1.56
CA MET A 214 -8.89 -17.09 -1.65
C MET A 214 -10.32 -17.43 -1.20
N GLY A 215 -11.06 -16.48 -0.64
CA GLY A 215 -12.40 -16.68 -0.08
C GLY A 215 -12.42 -17.17 1.38
N ASP A 216 -11.26 -17.34 2.02
CA ASP A 216 -11.19 -17.71 3.44
C ASP A 216 -11.28 -16.46 4.33
N CYS A 217 -12.48 -15.89 4.38
CA CYS A 217 -12.66 -14.63 5.06
C CYS A 217 -12.46 -14.73 6.58
N SER A 218 -12.86 -15.85 7.19
CA SER A 218 -12.69 -16.06 8.64
C SER A 218 -11.21 -16.01 9.01
N ARG A 219 -10.36 -16.74 8.26
CA ARG A 219 -8.91 -16.72 8.46
C ARG A 219 -8.32 -15.36 8.17
N ALA A 220 -8.74 -14.71 7.07
CA ALA A 220 -8.26 -13.39 6.71
C ALA A 220 -8.51 -12.35 7.81
N LYS A 221 -9.74 -12.32 8.36
CA LYS A 221 -10.14 -11.40 9.43
C LYS A 221 -9.30 -11.61 10.68
N ALA A 222 -9.18 -12.85 11.14
CA ALA A 222 -8.38 -13.18 12.32
C ALA A 222 -6.89 -12.81 12.12
N PHE A 223 -6.33 -13.13 10.95
CA PHE A 223 -4.92 -12.86 10.65
C PHE A 223 -4.65 -11.36 10.54
N LEU A 224 -5.50 -10.60 9.84
CA LEU A 224 -5.35 -9.15 9.70
C LEU A 224 -5.54 -8.42 11.04
N GLN A 225 -6.40 -8.91 11.93
CA GLN A 225 -6.51 -8.38 13.29
C GLN A 225 -5.21 -8.59 14.08
N GLN A 226 -4.59 -9.76 13.94
CA GLN A 226 -3.27 -10.01 14.51
C GLN A 226 -2.21 -9.06 13.94
N VAL A 227 -2.20 -8.84 12.62
CA VAL A 227 -1.27 -7.90 11.96
C VAL A 227 -1.48 -6.47 12.45
N ALA A 228 -2.73 -6.01 12.52
CA ALA A 228 -3.09 -4.70 13.07
C ALA A 228 -2.53 -4.49 14.47
N THR A 229 -2.68 -5.50 15.34
CA THR A 229 -2.22 -5.42 16.74
C THR A 229 -0.70 -5.55 16.85
N SER A 230 -0.10 -6.52 16.16
CA SER A 230 1.33 -6.85 16.29
C SER A 230 2.23 -5.80 15.64
N TYR A 231 1.73 -5.11 14.63
CA TYR A 231 2.45 -4.11 13.86
C TYR A 231 1.77 -2.74 13.91
N ALA A 232 1.08 -2.41 15.01
CA ALA A 232 0.29 -1.18 15.15
C ALA A 232 1.07 0.11 14.86
N SER A 233 2.36 0.15 15.20
CA SER A 233 3.25 1.31 14.94
C SER A 233 3.88 1.31 13.55
N LYS A 234 3.61 0.29 12.72
CA LYS A 234 4.13 0.14 11.36
C LYS A 234 3.02 0.39 10.34
N SER A 235 3.41 0.70 9.11
CA SER A 235 2.49 0.82 7.97
C SER A 235 1.61 -0.40 7.80
N ALA A 236 2.16 -1.61 7.95
CA ALA A 236 1.43 -2.86 7.82
C ALA A 236 0.23 -2.98 8.77
N GLY A 237 0.38 -2.56 10.03
CA GLY A 237 -0.73 -2.59 10.99
C GLY A 237 -1.84 -1.61 10.60
N GLN A 238 -1.48 -0.38 10.27
CA GLN A 238 -2.44 0.64 9.81
C GLN A 238 -3.17 0.23 8.51
N LEU A 239 -2.45 -0.44 7.59
CA LEU A 239 -3.03 -0.98 6.37
C LEU A 239 -3.99 -2.13 6.68
N ALA A 240 -3.66 -3.01 7.62
CA ALA A 240 -4.54 -4.09 8.06
C ALA A 240 -5.83 -3.56 8.70
N GLU A 241 -5.74 -2.57 9.59
CA GLU A 241 -6.91 -1.90 10.18
C GLU A 241 -7.82 -1.30 9.11
N ARG A 242 -7.25 -0.55 8.17
CA ARG A 242 -8.01 0.05 7.07
C ARG A 242 -8.65 -1.00 6.17
N TYR A 243 -7.94 -2.10 5.89
CA TYR A 243 -8.46 -3.18 5.06
C TYR A 243 -9.64 -3.90 5.74
N LEU A 244 -9.52 -4.16 7.05
CA LEU A 244 -10.60 -4.73 7.86
C LEU A 244 -11.84 -3.84 7.85
N ALA A 245 -11.67 -2.52 7.94
CA ALA A 245 -12.79 -1.58 7.97
C ALA A 245 -13.51 -1.43 6.61
N ASN A 246 -12.76 -1.53 5.50
CA ASN A 246 -13.27 -1.11 4.18
C ASN A 246 -13.52 -2.25 3.20
N GLN A 247 -12.86 -3.40 3.35
CA GLN A 247 -12.86 -4.46 2.33
C GLN A 247 -13.30 -5.82 2.83
N ILE A 248 -13.27 -6.07 4.13
CA ILE A 248 -13.72 -7.33 4.71
C ILE A 248 -15.16 -7.14 5.17
N ASP A 249 -16.11 -7.51 4.30
CA ASP A 249 -17.52 -7.58 4.65
C ASP A 249 -17.91 -9.05 4.83
N CYS A 250 -17.62 -9.52 6.05
CA CYS A 250 -17.86 -10.85 6.59
C CYS A 250 -18.27 -10.68 8.06
#